data_AF-A0A2M7UFJ5-F1
#
_entry.id   AF-A0A2M7UFJ5-F1
#
_cell.length_a   1.000
_cell.length_b   1.000
_cell.length_c   1.000
_cell.angle_alpha   90.00
_cell.angle_beta   90.00
_cell.angle_gamma   90.00
#
_symmetry.space_group_name_H-M   'P 1'
#
loop_
_entity.id
_entity.type
_entity.pdbx_description
1 polymer ?
#
loop_
_entity_poly.entity_id
_entity_poly.type
_entity_poly.pdbx_seq_one_letter_code
_entity_poly.pdbx_strand_id
1 'polypeptide(L)'
;MRESTKNKEAETPRELPEKYEARFQDILNSIPEKERAGALGADELKSIKSGLLEKYKGLEQEIEFVFSEIEQLRDQERIGKLKEYERQGTITGGGEEEIRGIKLNLTESFFLQSAYILANKEDEDYLKGLLDLTDQIAWRLGEIKTWRAIRKGMLGEVALYRLLEKQGFSPKMPHPREDANLHIDMWGADKKSGNKLIAQVKHTAFAQKPQFFQTEEELAAWMEETTKRFKAEGNEAGETRFAELSAKLKTDFGEMEKYCLDISDDAKPIVIIFPEGSLDPYTGELKEEHFKDFKIELD
;
A
#
# COMPACT_ATOMS: atom_id res chain seq x y z
N MET A 1 -4.19 -26.40 -21.87
CA MET A 1 -4.17 -24.94 -22.04
C MET A 1 -5.56 -24.49 -22.46
N ARG A 2 -6.40 -24.07 -21.51
CA ARG A 2 -7.61 -23.29 -21.81
C ARG A 2 -7.30 -21.89 -21.31
N GLU A 3 -7.12 -20.97 -22.25
CA GLU A 3 -6.82 -19.57 -21.95
C GLU A 3 -7.96 -18.93 -21.16
N SER A 4 -7.56 -18.35 -20.03
CA SER A 4 -8.35 -17.51 -19.14
C SER A 4 -8.72 -16.19 -19.85
N THR A 5 -9.66 -16.24 -20.77
CA THR A 5 -10.23 -15.04 -21.42
C THR A 5 -11.28 -14.33 -20.56
N LYS A 6 -11.71 -14.91 -19.43
CA LYS A 6 -12.76 -14.35 -18.57
C LYS A 6 -12.34 -13.26 -17.58
N ASN A 7 -11.07 -12.88 -17.51
CA ASN A 7 -10.60 -11.85 -16.57
C ASN A 7 -10.19 -10.51 -17.21
N LYS A 8 -10.22 -10.37 -18.54
CA LYS A 8 -9.76 -9.12 -19.18
C LYS A 8 -10.71 -7.94 -19.01
N GLU A 9 -12.02 -8.16 -18.86
CA GLU A 9 -13.01 -7.08 -18.70
C GLU A 9 -12.94 -6.39 -17.31
N ALA A 10 -12.40 -7.06 -16.29
CA ALA A 10 -12.17 -6.46 -14.95
C ALA A 10 -10.84 -5.69 -14.85
N GLU A 11 -10.04 -5.70 -15.91
CA GLU A 11 -8.67 -5.15 -15.94
C GLU A 11 -8.55 -3.89 -16.82
N THR A 12 -9.63 -3.44 -17.47
CA THR A 12 -9.63 -2.20 -18.24
C THR A 12 -9.62 -0.98 -17.29
N PRO A 13 -8.67 -0.05 -17.46
CA PRO A 13 -8.67 1.22 -16.72
C PRO A 13 -9.92 2.05 -17.02
N ARG A 14 -10.29 2.93 -16.09
CA ARG A 14 -11.44 3.83 -16.23
C ARG A 14 -11.05 5.09 -17.02
N GLU A 15 -12.05 5.78 -17.56
CA GLU A 15 -11.88 7.06 -18.28
C GLU A 15 -11.41 8.17 -17.32
N LEU A 16 -10.61 9.11 -17.84
CA LEU A 16 -10.10 10.25 -17.08
C LEU A 16 -11.20 11.30 -16.88
N PRO A 17 -11.26 11.99 -15.73
CA PRO A 17 -12.20 13.09 -15.54
C PRO A 17 -11.96 14.24 -16.52
N GLU A 18 -13.03 14.77 -17.14
CA GLU A 18 -12.98 15.84 -18.16
C GLU A 18 -12.11 17.05 -17.72
N LYS A 19 -12.19 17.43 -16.44
CA LYS A 19 -11.43 18.56 -15.86
C LYS A 19 -9.91 18.42 -16.03
N TYR A 20 -9.39 17.18 -16.06
CA TYR A 20 -7.95 16.89 -16.07
C TYR A 20 -7.51 16.06 -17.29
N GLU A 21 -8.46 15.65 -18.14
CA GLU A 21 -8.26 14.73 -19.25
C GLU A 21 -7.13 15.20 -20.17
N ALA A 22 -7.13 16.46 -20.62
CA ALA A 22 -6.15 16.94 -21.59
C ALA A 22 -4.69 16.79 -21.10
N ARG A 23 -4.42 17.11 -19.82
CA ARG A 23 -3.06 16.99 -19.25
C ARG A 23 -2.69 15.54 -18.94
N PHE A 24 -3.62 14.77 -18.38
CA PHE A 24 -3.37 13.37 -18.02
C PHE A 24 -3.19 12.52 -19.27
N GLN A 25 -3.94 12.81 -20.34
CA GLN A 25 -3.77 12.16 -21.63
C GLN A 25 -2.42 12.48 -22.25
N ASP A 26 -1.89 13.69 -22.08
CA ASP A 26 -0.57 14.06 -22.58
C ASP A 26 0.57 13.38 -21.79
N ILE A 27 0.46 13.31 -20.46
CA ILE A 27 1.39 12.52 -19.62
C ILE A 27 1.35 11.06 -20.07
N LEU A 28 0.16 10.47 -20.18
CA LEU A 28 -0.06 9.10 -20.61
C LEU A 28 0.54 8.83 -22.00
N ASN A 29 0.30 9.72 -22.97
CA ASN A 29 0.81 9.60 -24.34
C ASN A 29 2.33 9.76 -24.43
N SER A 30 2.95 10.41 -23.45
CA SER A 30 4.41 10.52 -23.36
C SER A 30 5.07 9.23 -22.87
N ILE A 31 4.30 8.33 -22.25
CA ILE A 31 4.77 7.03 -21.77
C ILE A 31 4.49 5.96 -22.84
N PRO A 32 5.54 5.33 -23.40
CA PRO A 32 5.35 4.33 -24.44
C PRO A 32 4.70 3.06 -23.86
N GLU A 33 3.87 2.42 -24.67
CA GLU A 33 3.31 1.10 -24.34
C GLU A 33 4.42 0.04 -24.39
N LYS A 34 4.51 -0.79 -23.35
CA LYS A 34 5.53 -1.83 -23.20
C LYS A 34 4.90 -3.07 -22.56
N GLU A 35 5.36 -4.26 -22.93
CA GLU A 35 4.82 -5.48 -22.34
C GLU A 35 5.12 -5.63 -20.84
N ARG A 36 6.15 -4.91 -20.32
CA ARG A 36 6.59 -4.91 -18.92
C ARG A 36 7.18 -3.56 -18.53
N ALA A 37 7.05 -3.18 -17.26
CA ALA A 37 7.65 -1.95 -16.72
C ALA A 37 9.17 -1.90 -16.91
N GLY A 38 9.88 -3.01 -16.68
CA GLY A 38 11.33 -3.12 -16.83
C GLY A 38 11.86 -2.96 -18.26
N ALA A 39 10.98 -2.98 -19.28
CA ALA A 39 11.35 -2.74 -20.67
C ALA A 39 11.54 -1.24 -21.00
N LEU A 40 11.15 -0.35 -20.08
CA LEU A 40 11.40 1.08 -20.19
C LEU A 40 12.80 1.40 -19.63
N GLY A 41 13.68 1.94 -20.47
CA GLY A 41 15.05 2.26 -20.08
C GLY A 41 15.09 3.38 -19.04
N ALA A 42 16.05 3.36 -18.12
CA ALA A 42 16.20 4.41 -17.11
C ALA A 42 16.43 5.80 -17.75
N ASP A 43 17.28 5.87 -18.78
CA ASP A 43 17.56 7.12 -19.51
C ASP A 43 16.34 7.59 -20.33
N GLU A 44 15.59 6.65 -20.90
CA GLU A 44 14.33 6.92 -21.61
C GLU A 44 13.31 7.55 -20.65
N LEU A 45 13.09 6.90 -19.49
CA LEU A 45 12.19 7.41 -18.44
C LEU A 45 12.62 8.80 -17.96
N LYS A 46 13.91 8.99 -17.69
CA LYS A 46 14.47 10.29 -17.27
C LYS A 46 14.25 11.38 -18.32
N SER A 47 14.43 11.05 -19.60
CA SER A 47 14.20 11.97 -20.72
C SER A 47 12.73 12.40 -20.80
N ILE A 48 11.79 11.44 -20.74
CA ILE A 48 10.35 11.71 -20.76
C ILE A 48 9.96 12.60 -19.57
N LYS A 49 10.41 12.26 -18.35
CA LYS A 49 10.18 13.03 -17.13
C LYS A 49 10.64 14.49 -17.29
N SER A 50 11.86 14.67 -17.78
CA SER A 50 12.45 16.01 -17.94
C SER A 50 11.65 16.86 -18.94
N GLY A 51 11.23 16.27 -20.08
CA GLY A 51 10.38 16.96 -21.05
C GLY A 51 9.02 17.35 -20.49
N LEU A 52 8.41 16.50 -19.65
CA LEU A 52 7.15 16.82 -18.98
C LEU A 52 7.32 17.93 -17.94
N LEU A 53 8.39 17.91 -17.14
CA LEU A 53 8.70 18.96 -16.16
C LEU A 53 8.94 20.32 -16.83
N GLU A 54 9.59 20.33 -18.00
CA GLU A 54 9.78 21.55 -18.79
C GLU A 54 8.45 22.10 -19.35
N LYS A 55 7.57 21.19 -19.82
CA LYS A 55 6.28 21.53 -20.42
C LYS A 55 5.25 21.99 -19.39
N TYR A 56 5.19 21.35 -18.23
CA TYR A 56 4.17 21.55 -17.20
C TYR A 56 4.76 22.13 -15.90
N LYS A 57 5.15 23.39 -15.96
CA LYS A 57 5.60 24.14 -14.77
C LYS A 57 4.49 24.21 -13.72
N GLY A 58 4.82 23.93 -12.46
CA GLY A 58 3.86 23.89 -11.36
C GLY A 58 3.19 22.53 -11.15
N LEU A 59 3.45 21.53 -12.01
CA LEU A 59 2.97 20.15 -11.84
C LEU A 59 4.11 19.19 -11.42
N GLU A 60 5.17 19.71 -10.82
CA GLU A 60 6.36 18.91 -10.48
C GLU A 60 6.00 17.73 -9.59
N GLN A 61 5.21 17.94 -8.53
CA GLN A 61 4.82 16.86 -7.62
C GLN A 61 3.93 15.79 -8.27
N GLU A 62 3.04 16.19 -9.20
CA GLU A 62 2.18 15.27 -9.95
C GLU A 62 3.03 14.38 -10.88
N ILE A 63 4.00 14.99 -11.57
CA ILE A 63 4.93 14.28 -12.44
C ILE A 63 5.84 13.36 -11.61
N GLU A 64 6.36 13.84 -10.48
CA GLU A 64 7.13 13.00 -9.55
C GLU A 64 6.31 11.80 -9.07
N PHE A 65 5.06 12.01 -8.66
CA PHE A 65 4.14 10.95 -8.23
C PHE A 65 4.02 9.86 -9.31
N VAL A 66 3.68 10.25 -10.54
CA VAL A 66 3.50 9.33 -11.67
C VAL A 66 4.77 8.56 -11.99
N PHE A 67 5.93 9.22 -11.99
CA PHE A 67 7.20 8.59 -12.33
C PHE A 67 7.73 7.68 -11.21
N SER A 68 7.50 8.04 -9.95
CA SER A 68 7.76 7.16 -8.82
C SER A 68 6.96 5.86 -8.94
N GLU A 69 5.71 5.87 -9.45
CA GLU A 69 4.99 4.62 -9.69
C GLU A 69 5.67 3.73 -10.72
N ILE A 70 6.11 4.31 -11.83
CA ILE A 70 6.79 3.54 -12.88
C ILE A 70 8.07 2.92 -12.32
N GLU A 71 8.82 3.66 -11.50
CA GLU A 71 10.01 3.15 -10.83
C GLU A 71 9.68 2.03 -9.83
N GLN A 72 8.62 2.18 -9.03
CA GLN A 72 8.17 1.12 -8.13
C GLN A 72 7.81 -0.17 -8.86
N LEU A 73 7.09 -0.08 -10.00
CA LEU A 73 6.74 -1.26 -10.79
C LEU A 73 7.99 -1.96 -11.34
N ARG A 74 9.00 -1.18 -11.79
CA ARG A 74 10.30 -1.72 -12.23
C ARG A 74 11.05 -2.41 -11.09
N ASP A 75 11.02 -1.82 -9.90
CA ASP A 75 11.67 -2.34 -8.70
C ASP A 75 11.00 -3.62 -8.18
N GLN A 76 9.67 -3.72 -8.23
CA GLN A 76 8.94 -4.95 -7.93
C GLN A 76 9.28 -6.07 -8.92
N GLU A 77 9.32 -5.77 -10.23
CA GLU A 77 9.75 -6.74 -11.24
C GLU A 77 11.17 -7.23 -10.98
N ARG A 78 12.09 -6.32 -10.61
CA ARG A 78 13.47 -6.62 -10.27
C ARG A 78 13.57 -7.53 -9.05
N ILE A 79 12.85 -7.26 -7.97
CA ILE A 79 12.78 -8.14 -6.79
C ILE A 79 12.29 -9.54 -7.19
N GLY A 80 11.26 -9.61 -8.04
CA GLY A 80 10.73 -10.89 -8.53
C GLY A 80 11.79 -11.73 -9.22
N LYS A 81 12.57 -11.12 -10.12
CA LYS A 81 13.69 -11.77 -10.83
C LYS A 81 14.80 -12.20 -9.89
N LEU A 82 15.22 -11.34 -8.96
CA LEU A 82 16.27 -11.67 -7.99
C LEU A 82 15.88 -12.88 -7.13
N LYS A 83 14.65 -12.92 -6.62
CA LYS A 83 14.13 -14.09 -5.87
C LYS A 83 14.07 -15.36 -6.70
N GLU A 84 13.73 -15.25 -7.99
CA GLU A 84 13.73 -16.39 -8.90
C GLU A 84 15.15 -16.92 -9.11
N TYR A 85 16.12 -16.04 -9.34
CA TYR A 85 17.53 -16.40 -9.48
C TYR A 85 18.12 -17.02 -8.21
N GLU A 86 17.78 -16.50 -7.03
CA GLU A 86 18.15 -17.12 -5.76
C GLU A 86 17.58 -18.54 -5.62
N ARG A 87 16.30 -18.73 -5.96
CA ARG A 87 15.66 -20.07 -5.93
C ARG A 87 16.31 -21.04 -6.92
N GLN A 88 16.79 -20.54 -8.06
CA GLN A 88 17.49 -21.34 -9.07
C GLN A 88 18.98 -21.56 -8.73
N GLY A 89 19.48 -20.96 -7.65
CA GLY A 89 20.90 -21.04 -7.26
C GLY A 89 21.85 -20.33 -8.21
N THR A 90 21.35 -19.40 -9.04
CA THR A 90 22.16 -18.68 -10.04
C THR A 90 22.83 -17.42 -9.49
N ILE A 91 22.47 -17.00 -8.27
CA ILE A 91 23.11 -15.90 -7.53
C ILE A 91 23.46 -16.41 -6.14
N THR A 92 24.71 -16.20 -5.71
CA THR A 92 25.18 -16.49 -4.35
C THR A 92 25.71 -15.21 -3.70
N GLY A 93 24.96 -14.62 -2.76
CA GLY A 93 25.50 -13.70 -1.76
C GLY A 93 25.41 -12.18 -2.02
N GLY A 94 24.66 -11.72 -3.04
CA GLY A 94 24.42 -10.28 -3.27
C GLY A 94 22.94 -9.89 -3.50
N GLY A 95 22.06 -10.86 -3.74
CA GLY A 95 20.64 -10.63 -4.00
C GLY A 95 19.90 -10.06 -2.80
N GLU A 96 20.21 -10.52 -1.58
CA GLU A 96 19.55 -10.06 -0.36
C GLU A 96 19.82 -8.57 -0.05
N GLU A 97 21.06 -8.10 -0.19
CA GLU A 97 21.42 -6.70 0.03
C GLU A 97 20.79 -5.80 -1.05
N GLU A 98 20.80 -6.24 -2.30
CA GLU A 98 20.14 -5.55 -3.41
C GLU A 98 18.62 -5.47 -3.19
N ILE A 99 17.96 -6.58 -2.82
CA ILE A 99 16.53 -6.61 -2.49
C ILE A 99 16.25 -5.67 -1.31
N ARG A 100 17.11 -5.63 -0.30
CA ARG A 100 16.95 -4.72 0.85
C ARG A 100 17.03 -3.26 0.41
N GLY A 101 17.99 -2.90 -0.45
CA GLY A 101 18.10 -1.56 -1.01
C GLY A 101 16.86 -1.16 -1.81
N ILE A 102 16.37 -2.06 -2.66
CA ILE A 102 15.14 -1.84 -3.44
C ILE A 102 13.93 -1.65 -2.52
N LYS A 103 13.77 -2.50 -1.50
CA LYS A 103 12.67 -2.36 -0.52
C LYS A 103 12.66 -0.99 0.17
N LEU A 104 13.83 -0.47 0.52
CA LEU A 104 13.92 0.86 1.14
C LEU A 104 13.42 1.96 0.19
N ASN A 105 13.81 1.89 -1.11
CA ASN A 105 13.34 2.85 -2.12
C ASN A 105 11.83 2.75 -2.35
N LEU A 106 11.29 1.53 -2.36
CA LEU A 106 9.84 1.29 -2.48
C LEU A 106 9.08 1.94 -1.31
N THR A 107 9.55 1.71 -0.09
CA THR A 107 8.95 2.31 1.12
C THR A 107 9.04 3.85 1.10
N GLU A 108 10.16 4.43 0.66
CA GLU A 108 10.28 5.89 0.52
C GLU A 108 9.28 6.46 -0.51
N SER A 109 9.14 5.77 -1.63
CA SER A 109 8.19 6.17 -2.68
C SER A 109 6.74 6.07 -2.17
N PHE A 110 6.41 5.00 -1.43
CA PHE A 110 5.12 4.81 -0.81
C PHE A 110 4.78 5.92 0.20
N PHE A 111 5.73 6.28 1.06
CA PHE A 111 5.62 7.39 1.99
C PHE A 111 5.29 8.70 1.27
N LEU A 112 6.03 9.02 0.20
CA LEU A 112 5.82 10.26 -0.56
C LEU A 112 4.45 10.30 -1.25
N GLN A 113 3.99 9.16 -1.78
CA GLN A 113 2.70 9.06 -2.44
C GLN A 113 1.53 9.12 -1.45
N SER A 114 1.60 8.39 -0.33
CA SER A 114 0.64 8.49 0.77
C SER A 114 0.53 9.94 1.28
N ALA A 115 1.67 10.62 1.48
CA ALA A 115 1.71 12.02 1.87
C ALA A 115 1.10 12.95 0.81
N TYR A 116 1.35 12.69 -0.48
CA TYR A 116 0.79 13.45 -1.58
C TYR A 116 -0.74 13.33 -1.66
N ILE A 117 -1.29 12.12 -1.47
CA ILE A 117 -2.73 11.90 -1.42
C ILE A 117 -3.35 12.63 -0.23
N LEU A 118 -2.72 12.57 0.95
CA LEU A 118 -3.20 13.30 2.14
C LEU A 118 -3.21 14.82 1.92
N ALA A 119 -2.20 15.37 1.24
CA ALA A 119 -2.12 16.81 0.94
C ALA A 119 -3.20 17.28 -0.05
N ASN A 120 -3.69 16.40 -0.91
CA ASN A 120 -4.68 16.70 -1.94
C ASN A 120 -6.08 16.14 -1.61
N LYS A 121 -6.33 15.76 -0.35
CA LYS A 121 -7.55 15.07 0.08
C LYS A 121 -8.87 15.81 -0.22
N GLU A 122 -8.81 17.13 -0.36
CA GLU A 122 -9.99 17.98 -0.59
C GLU A 122 -10.42 18.06 -2.08
N ASP A 123 -9.60 17.59 -3.02
CA ASP A 123 -9.92 17.54 -4.46
C ASP A 123 -10.08 16.07 -4.91
N GLU A 124 -11.23 15.47 -4.57
CA GLU A 124 -11.52 14.06 -4.87
C GLU A 124 -11.46 13.74 -6.37
N ASP A 125 -11.99 14.64 -7.21
CA ASP A 125 -11.96 14.48 -8.67
C ASP A 125 -10.52 14.43 -9.19
N TYR A 126 -9.62 15.23 -8.60
CA TYR A 126 -8.21 15.21 -8.94
C TYR A 126 -7.55 13.88 -8.57
N LEU A 127 -7.71 13.45 -7.31
CA LEU A 127 -7.16 12.18 -6.85
C LEU A 127 -7.68 10.99 -7.66
N LYS A 128 -8.96 11.02 -8.02
CA LYS A 128 -9.58 10.04 -8.89
C LYS A 128 -8.88 9.97 -10.25
N GLY A 129 -8.74 11.11 -10.91
CA GLY A 129 -8.11 11.17 -12.22
C GLY A 129 -6.62 10.83 -12.19
N LEU A 130 -5.90 11.23 -11.15
CA LEU A 130 -4.48 10.89 -10.95
C LEU A 130 -4.29 9.37 -10.81
N LEU A 131 -5.12 8.74 -9.98
CA LEU A 131 -5.02 7.29 -9.76
C LEU A 131 -5.57 6.46 -10.94
N ASP A 132 -6.53 6.99 -11.70
CA ASP A 132 -6.96 6.38 -12.96
C ASP A 132 -5.88 6.52 -14.06
N LEU A 133 -5.13 7.62 -14.08
CA LEU A 133 -3.94 7.78 -14.94
C LEU A 133 -2.88 6.73 -14.60
N THR A 134 -2.58 6.51 -13.32
CA THR A 134 -1.58 5.49 -12.93
C THR A 134 -2.07 4.06 -13.19
N ASP A 135 -3.38 3.78 -13.06
CA ASP A 135 -3.99 2.52 -13.54
C ASP A 135 -3.75 2.34 -15.04
N GLN A 136 -3.94 3.38 -15.87
CA GLN A 136 -3.68 3.32 -17.31
C GLN A 136 -2.21 3.09 -17.65
N ILE A 137 -1.30 3.74 -16.92
CA ILE A 137 0.15 3.54 -17.09
C ILE A 137 0.53 2.11 -16.71
N ALA A 138 0.08 1.63 -15.54
CA ALA A 138 0.37 0.27 -15.10
C ALA A 138 -0.20 -0.78 -16.07
N TRP A 139 -1.38 -0.53 -16.65
CA TRP A 139 -1.95 -1.37 -17.69
C TRP A 139 -1.09 -1.39 -18.97
N ARG A 140 -0.64 -0.22 -19.44
CA ARG A 140 0.29 -0.09 -20.60
C ARG A 140 1.66 -0.72 -20.36
N LEU A 141 2.01 -0.98 -19.11
CA LEU A 141 3.26 -1.63 -18.69
C LEU A 141 3.03 -3.09 -18.29
N GLY A 142 1.83 -3.65 -18.46
CA GLY A 142 1.53 -5.05 -18.12
C GLY A 142 1.46 -5.37 -16.61
N GLU A 143 1.45 -4.35 -15.74
CA GLU A 143 1.64 -4.48 -14.29
C GLU A 143 0.43 -4.01 -13.46
N ILE A 144 -0.77 -3.92 -14.07
CA ILE A 144 -2.00 -3.42 -13.41
C ILE A 144 -2.34 -4.13 -12.09
N LYS A 145 -2.06 -5.44 -11.97
CA LYS A 145 -2.33 -6.20 -10.74
C LYS A 145 -1.38 -5.81 -9.61
N THR A 146 -0.10 -5.71 -9.95
CA THR A 146 0.96 -5.27 -9.03
C THR A 146 0.64 -3.86 -8.53
N TRP A 147 0.32 -2.96 -9.45
CA TRP A 147 -0.08 -1.58 -9.13
C TRP A 147 -1.29 -1.52 -8.20
N ARG A 148 -2.39 -2.21 -8.52
CA ARG A 148 -3.59 -2.19 -7.67
C ARG A 148 -3.34 -2.73 -6.26
N ALA A 149 -2.42 -3.68 -6.09
CA ALA A 149 -2.00 -4.16 -4.78
C ALA A 149 -1.20 -3.10 -3.99
N ILE A 150 -0.27 -2.40 -4.64
CA ILE A 150 0.48 -1.27 -4.07
C ILE A 150 -0.50 -0.16 -3.65
N ARG A 151 -1.34 0.30 -4.59
CA ARG A 151 -2.36 1.31 -4.36
C ARG A 151 -3.27 0.97 -3.17
N LYS A 152 -3.68 -0.29 -3.04
CA LYS A 152 -4.49 -0.75 -1.90
C LYS A 152 -3.78 -0.57 -0.56
N GLY A 153 -2.48 -0.85 -0.49
CA GLY A 153 -1.69 -0.59 0.71
C GLY A 153 -1.58 0.90 1.02
N MET A 154 -1.28 1.71 0.00
CA MET A 154 -1.09 3.17 0.14
C MET A 154 -2.37 3.82 0.67
N LEU A 155 -3.51 3.47 0.08
CA LEU A 155 -4.81 3.94 0.54
C LEU A 155 -5.16 3.42 1.94
N GLY A 156 -4.62 2.28 2.34
CA GLY A 156 -4.69 1.77 3.71
C GLY A 156 -4.03 2.67 4.73
N GLU A 157 -2.82 3.15 4.45
CA GLU A 157 -2.12 4.11 5.31
C GLU A 157 -2.84 5.45 5.38
N VAL A 158 -3.31 5.95 4.22
CA VAL A 158 -4.13 7.18 4.14
C VAL A 158 -5.39 7.03 4.99
N ALA A 159 -6.06 5.87 4.90
CA ALA A 159 -7.26 5.58 5.67
C ALA A 159 -6.97 5.52 7.17
N LEU A 160 -5.86 4.86 7.57
CA LEU A 160 -5.40 4.79 8.96
C LEU A 160 -5.10 6.19 9.51
N TYR A 161 -4.40 7.04 8.73
CA TYR A 161 -4.13 8.42 9.10
C TYR A 161 -5.42 9.18 9.42
N ARG A 162 -6.39 9.15 8.49
CA ARG A 162 -7.67 9.86 8.64
C ARG A 162 -8.48 9.32 9.82
N LEU A 163 -8.46 8.00 10.02
CA LEU A 163 -9.13 7.36 11.15
C LEU A 163 -8.60 7.84 12.49
N LEU A 164 -7.28 7.81 12.65
CA LEU A 164 -6.61 8.28 13.86
C LEU A 164 -6.88 9.77 14.09
N GLU A 165 -6.77 10.61 13.05
CA GLU A 165 -7.08 12.04 13.15
C GLU A 165 -8.53 12.27 13.62
N LYS A 166 -9.50 11.57 13.01
CA LYS A 166 -10.94 11.65 13.36
C LYS A 166 -11.21 11.19 14.78
N GLN A 167 -10.45 10.23 15.29
CA GLN A 167 -10.59 9.72 16.66
C GLN A 167 -9.82 10.53 17.70
N GLY A 168 -9.21 11.65 17.31
CA GLY A 168 -8.55 12.56 18.24
C GLY A 168 -7.08 12.23 18.50
N PHE A 169 -6.45 11.42 17.65
CA PHE A 169 -5.00 11.23 17.65
C PHE A 169 -4.32 12.28 16.76
N SER A 170 -3.00 12.43 16.94
CA SER A 170 -2.10 13.21 16.08
C SER A 170 -1.24 12.24 15.26
N PRO A 171 -1.75 11.70 14.14
CA PRO A 171 -1.04 10.73 13.33
C PRO A 171 0.18 11.35 12.63
N LYS A 172 1.23 10.54 12.44
CA LYS A 172 2.42 10.88 11.66
C LYS A 172 2.85 9.65 10.86
N MET A 173 3.08 9.86 9.56
CA MET A 173 3.68 8.84 8.72
C MET A 173 5.07 8.45 9.28
N PRO A 174 5.45 7.17 9.26
CA PRO A 174 6.73 6.68 9.75
C PRO A 174 7.85 7.19 8.86
N HIS A 175 9.07 7.24 9.39
CA HIS A 175 10.22 7.43 8.52
C HIS A 175 10.38 6.19 7.61
N PRO A 176 10.77 6.32 6.33
CA PRO A 176 10.91 5.16 5.43
C PRO A 176 11.80 4.01 5.97
N ARG A 177 12.81 4.36 6.79
CA ARG A 177 13.63 3.35 7.48
C ARG A 177 12.89 2.58 8.57
N GLU A 178 11.92 3.19 9.23
CA GLU A 178 11.10 2.55 10.26
C GLU A 178 10.14 1.58 9.60
N ASP A 179 9.39 1.99 8.57
CA ASP A 179 8.50 1.07 7.82
C ASP A 179 9.28 -0.14 7.26
N ALA A 180 10.40 0.12 6.57
CA ALA A 180 11.16 -0.94 5.91
C ALA A 180 11.79 -1.98 6.86
N ASN A 181 12.03 -1.65 8.13
CA ASN A 181 12.73 -2.53 9.08
C ASN A 181 11.93 -2.89 10.34
N LEU A 182 10.85 -2.17 10.65
CA LEU A 182 10.07 -2.32 11.89
C LEU A 182 8.59 -2.58 11.63
N HIS A 183 8.14 -2.59 10.38
CA HIS A 183 6.74 -2.86 10.03
C HIS A 183 5.78 -1.90 10.75
N ILE A 184 6.14 -0.61 10.75
CA ILE A 184 5.34 0.47 11.31
C ILE A 184 4.82 1.30 10.14
N ASP A 185 3.49 1.36 10.00
CA ASP A 185 2.83 2.16 8.95
C ASP A 185 2.44 3.56 9.46
N MET A 186 2.33 3.74 10.78
CA MET A 186 1.89 5.02 11.37
C MET A 186 2.32 5.17 12.82
N TRP A 187 2.69 6.38 13.20
CA TRP A 187 2.77 6.82 14.58
C TRP A 187 1.52 7.60 14.98
N GLY A 188 1.13 7.51 16.24
CA GLY A 188 0.04 8.31 16.79
C GLY A 188 0.31 8.75 18.22
N ALA A 189 -0.30 9.87 18.59
CA ALA A 189 -0.40 10.30 19.99
C ALA A 189 -1.81 10.80 20.26
N ASP A 190 -2.46 10.29 21.30
CA ASP A 190 -3.76 10.76 21.75
C ASP A 190 -3.63 12.25 22.15
N LYS A 191 -4.46 13.12 21.57
CA LYS A 191 -4.37 14.59 21.81
C LYS A 191 -4.74 14.99 23.24
N LYS A 192 -5.47 14.15 23.97
CA LYS A 192 -5.94 14.41 25.34
C LYS A 192 -5.00 13.80 26.38
N SER A 193 -4.67 12.51 26.25
CA SER A 193 -3.85 11.81 27.24
C SER A 193 -2.35 11.91 26.96
N GLY A 194 -1.96 12.11 25.70
CA GLY A 194 -0.56 12.05 25.27
C GLY A 194 -0.05 10.61 25.07
N ASN A 195 -0.88 9.59 25.30
CA ASN A 195 -0.52 8.19 25.10
C ASN A 195 -0.12 7.97 23.64
N LYS A 196 0.98 7.24 23.43
CA LYS A 196 1.55 7.02 22.10
C LYS A 196 1.14 5.66 21.57
N LEU A 197 1.04 5.56 20.26
CA LEU A 197 0.87 4.30 19.56
C LEU A 197 1.78 4.23 18.33
N ILE A 198 2.14 3.02 17.96
CA ILE A 198 2.63 2.67 16.62
C ILE A 198 1.63 1.69 16.02
N ALA A 199 1.33 1.84 14.74
CA ALA A 199 0.30 1.09 14.09
C ALA A 199 0.79 0.43 12.82
N GLN A 200 0.31 -0.80 12.59
CA GLN A 200 0.36 -1.49 11.31
C GLN A 200 -1.08 -1.69 10.82
N VAL A 201 -1.35 -1.31 9.58
CA VAL A 201 -2.60 -1.58 8.87
C VAL A 201 -2.44 -2.77 7.92
N LYS A 202 -3.45 -3.63 7.87
CA LYS A 202 -3.60 -4.65 6.82
C LYS A 202 -4.99 -4.61 6.21
N HIS A 203 -5.08 -5.08 4.97
CA HIS A 203 -6.34 -5.28 4.28
C HIS A 203 -6.58 -6.75 3.99
N THR A 204 -7.78 -7.23 4.27
CA THR A 204 -8.10 -8.63 3.99
C THR A 204 -9.58 -8.87 3.76
N ALA A 205 -9.91 -9.78 2.83
CA ALA A 205 -11.26 -10.32 2.66
C ALA A 205 -11.72 -11.17 3.85
N PHE A 206 -10.80 -11.57 4.73
CA PHE A 206 -11.12 -12.46 5.85
C PHE A 206 -11.80 -11.73 7.01
N ALA A 207 -11.67 -10.41 7.07
CA ALA A 207 -12.34 -9.54 8.03
C ALA A 207 -13.68 -9.07 7.46
N GLN A 208 -14.77 -9.25 8.19
CA GLN A 208 -16.11 -8.78 7.81
C GLN A 208 -16.38 -7.35 8.31
N LYS A 209 -15.74 -6.98 9.42
CA LYS A 209 -15.78 -5.65 10.04
C LYS A 209 -14.35 -5.23 10.41
N PRO A 210 -14.08 -3.94 10.57
CA PRO A 210 -12.79 -3.46 11.04
C PRO A 210 -12.40 -4.13 12.35
N GLN A 211 -11.13 -4.55 12.44
CA GLN A 211 -10.55 -5.12 13.66
C GLN A 211 -9.43 -4.23 14.17
N PHE A 212 -9.24 -4.27 15.47
CA PHE A 212 -8.21 -3.56 16.20
C PHE A 212 -7.67 -4.48 17.27
N PHE A 213 -6.35 -4.56 17.40
CA PHE A 213 -5.67 -5.40 18.36
C PHE A 213 -4.57 -4.60 19.02
N GLN A 214 -4.52 -4.65 20.35
CA GLN A 214 -3.48 -4.03 21.17
C GLN A 214 -2.54 -5.04 21.82
N THR A 215 -2.95 -6.31 21.86
CA THR A 215 -2.20 -7.39 22.49
C THR A 215 -2.07 -8.59 21.54
N GLU A 216 -1.04 -9.40 21.77
CA GLU A 216 -0.85 -10.64 21.02
C GLU A 216 -2.02 -11.61 21.27
N GLU A 217 -2.57 -11.63 22.49
CA GLU A 217 -3.69 -12.49 22.87
C GLU A 217 -4.97 -12.17 22.08
N GLU A 218 -5.31 -10.89 21.91
CA GLU A 218 -6.46 -10.46 21.13
C GLU A 218 -6.30 -10.86 19.65
N LEU A 219 -5.11 -10.61 19.10
CA LEU A 219 -4.77 -10.96 17.72
C LEU A 219 -4.83 -12.47 17.50
N ALA A 220 -4.28 -13.26 18.43
CA ALA A 220 -4.29 -14.72 18.39
C ALA A 220 -5.70 -15.30 18.49
N ALA A 221 -6.57 -14.74 19.34
CA ALA A 221 -7.95 -15.15 19.48
C ALA A 221 -8.73 -14.97 18.17
N TRP A 222 -8.57 -13.83 17.49
CA TRP A 222 -9.18 -13.58 16.19
C TRP A 222 -8.68 -14.54 15.09
N MET A 223 -7.37 -14.86 15.10
CA MET A 223 -6.81 -15.86 14.18
C MET A 223 -7.38 -17.25 14.42
N GLU A 224 -7.52 -17.66 15.68
CA GLU A 224 -8.09 -18.96 16.03
C GLU A 224 -9.56 -19.05 15.58
N GLU A 225 -10.37 -18.02 15.85
CA GLU A 225 -11.76 -17.95 15.43
C GLU A 225 -11.90 -18.03 13.90
N THR A 226 -11.10 -17.25 13.18
CA THR A 226 -11.11 -17.21 11.71
C THR A 226 -10.70 -18.54 11.11
N THR A 227 -9.70 -19.21 11.69
CA THR A 227 -9.26 -20.55 11.27
C THR A 227 -10.36 -21.60 11.51
N LYS A 228 -11.02 -21.56 12.68
CA LYS A 228 -12.16 -22.45 12.98
C LYS A 228 -13.30 -22.26 11.97
N ARG A 229 -13.59 -21.02 11.60
CA ARG A 229 -14.60 -20.71 10.56
C ARG A 229 -14.24 -21.36 9.22
N PHE A 230 -13.02 -21.19 8.72
CA PHE A 230 -12.62 -21.83 7.45
C PHE A 230 -12.71 -23.35 7.47
N LYS A 231 -12.31 -23.98 8.58
CA LYS A 231 -12.46 -25.42 8.76
C LYS A 231 -13.92 -25.86 8.75
N ALA A 232 -14.80 -25.13 9.44
CA ALA A 232 -16.23 -25.41 9.45
C ALA A 232 -16.88 -25.24 8.07
N GLU A 233 -16.39 -24.30 7.26
CA GLU A 233 -16.85 -24.04 5.90
C GLU A 233 -16.24 -25.00 4.85
N GLY A 234 -15.25 -25.83 5.23
CA GLY A 234 -14.51 -26.66 4.29
C GLY A 234 -13.67 -25.85 3.29
N ASN A 235 -13.27 -24.63 3.64
CA ASN A 235 -12.54 -23.71 2.77
C ASN A 235 -11.02 -23.82 2.94
N GLU A 236 -10.44 -24.93 2.46
CA GLU A 236 -9.00 -25.23 2.60
C GLU A 236 -8.08 -24.17 1.96
N ALA A 237 -8.50 -23.62 0.82
CA ALA A 237 -7.75 -22.56 0.14
C ALA A 237 -7.74 -21.25 0.94
N GLY A 238 -8.87 -20.92 1.57
CA GLY A 238 -8.98 -19.80 2.51
C GLY A 238 -8.11 -20.00 3.75
N GLU A 239 -8.14 -21.21 4.32
CA GLU A 239 -7.29 -21.57 5.48
C GLU A 239 -5.81 -21.39 5.18
N THR A 240 -5.33 -21.90 4.02
CA THR A 240 -3.91 -21.79 3.64
C THR A 240 -3.48 -20.34 3.48
N ARG A 241 -4.26 -19.52 2.75
CA ARG A 241 -3.97 -18.09 2.59
C ARG A 241 -4.04 -17.32 3.90
N PHE A 242 -4.95 -17.70 4.79
CA PHE A 242 -5.07 -17.08 6.10
C PHE A 242 -3.91 -17.45 7.03
N ALA A 243 -3.37 -18.66 6.93
CA ALA A 243 -2.20 -19.07 7.70
C ALA A 243 -0.97 -18.21 7.36
N GLU A 244 -0.76 -17.89 6.07
CA GLU A 244 0.32 -16.99 5.62
C GLU A 244 0.15 -15.58 6.20
N LEU A 245 -1.07 -15.01 6.11
CA LEU A 245 -1.38 -13.71 6.71
C LEU A 245 -1.17 -13.74 8.23
N SER A 246 -1.60 -14.80 8.89
CA SER A 246 -1.50 -14.95 10.34
C SER A 246 -0.06 -15.01 10.81
N ALA A 247 0.80 -15.75 10.10
CA ALA A 247 2.23 -15.78 10.38
C ALA A 247 2.85 -14.39 10.26
N LYS A 248 2.53 -13.65 9.19
CA LYS A 248 3.01 -12.28 8.98
C LYS A 248 2.55 -11.33 10.09
N LEU A 249 1.27 -11.34 10.42
CA LEU A 249 0.70 -10.49 11.48
C LEU A 249 1.36 -10.72 12.84
N LYS A 250 1.68 -11.97 13.19
CA LYS A 250 2.42 -12.29 14.42
C LYS A 250 3.84 -11.74 14.42
N THR A 251 4.55 -11.88 13.30
CA THR A 251 5.89 -11.28 13.14
C THR A 251 5.83 -9.77 13.26
N ASP A 252 4.96 -9.11 12.48
CA ASP A 252 4.80 -7.65 12.49
C ASP A 252 4.45 -7.16 13.91
N PHE A 253 3.51 -7.81 14.61
CA PHE A 253 3.12 -7.42 15.98
C PHE A 253 4.27 -7.57 16.98
N GLY A 254 4.97 -8.72 16.98
CA GLY A 254 6.07 -8.96 17.91
C GLY A 254 7.27 -8.03 17.68
N GLU A 255 7.55 -7.64 16.43
CA GLU A 255 8.58 -6.65 16.11
C GLU A 255 8.20 -5.25 16.59
N MET A 256 6.94 -4.84 16.40
CA MET A 256 6.42 -3.58 16.93
C MET A 256 6.46 -3.56 18.47
N GLU A 257 6.04 -4.63 19.14
CA GLU A 257 6.06 -4.71 20.61
C GLU A 257 7.47 -4.58 21.16
N LYS A 258 8.43 -5.31 20.58
CA LYS A 258 9.84 -5.18 20.94
C LYS A 258 10.34 -3.75 20.74
N TYR A 259 9.99 -3.12 19.63
CA TYR A 259 10.40 -1.75 19.35
C TYR A 259 9.80 -0.75 20.34
N CYS A 260 8.53 -0.90 20.72
CA CYS A 260 7.89 -0.11 21.78
C CYS A 260 8.68 -0.17 23.09
N LEU A 261 9.08 -1.37 23.52
CA LEU A 261 9.90 -1.57 24.72
C LEU A 261 11.27 -0.86 24.63
N ASP A 262 11.85 -0.76 23.43
CA ASP A 262 13.15 -0.12 23.22
C ASP A 262 13.09 1.42 23.23
N ILE A 263 11.95 2.03 22.86
CA ILE A 263 11.83 3.49 22.67
C ILE A 263 11.14 4.23 23.82
N SER A 264 10.15 3.61 24.48
CA SER A 264 9.30 4.28 25.49
C SER A 264 8.31 3.27 26.07
N ASP A 265 8.27 3.14 27.40
CA ASP A 265 7.29 2.29 28.11
C ASP A 265 5.81 2.63 27.80
N ASP A 266 5.56 3.87 27.33
CA ASP A 266 4.22 4.41 27.08
C ASP A 266 3.72 4.22 25.62
N ALA A 267 4.54 3.70 24.70
CA ALA A 267 4.11 3.45 23.32
C ALA A 267 3.42 2.09 23.20
N LYS A 268 2.22 2.05 22.62
CA LYS A 268 1.46 0.80 22.40
C LYS A 268 1.53 0.34 20.94
N PRO A 269 1.91 -0.91 20.65
CA PRO A 269 1.76 -1.47 19.32
C PRO A 269 0.29 -1.75 19.05
N ILE A 270 -0.20 -1.38 17.88
CA ILE A 270 -1.55 -1.71 17.44
C ILE A 270 -1.56 -2.29 16.04
N VAL A 271 -2.42 -3.28 15.81
CA VAL A 271 -2.72 -3.78 14.47
C VAL A 271 -4.16 -3.46 14.13
N ILE A 272 -4.36 -2.83 12.98
CA ILE A 272 -5.68 -2.54 12.43
C ILE A 272 -5.89 -3.35 11.16
N ILE A 273 -7.01 -4.06 11.10
CA ILE A 273 -7.40 -4.82 9.90
C ILE A 273 -8.64 -4.20 9.29
N PHE A 274 -8.50 -3.69 8.08
CA PHE A 274 -9.61 -3.20 7.27
C PHE A 274 -10.19 -4.33 6.38
N PRO A 275 -11.51 -4.53 6.39
CA PRO A 275 -12.18 -5.42 5.45
C PRO A 275 -11.89 -5.02 4.00
N GLU A 276 -11.81 -6.01 3.12
CA GLU A 276 -11.74 -5.72 1.69
C GLU A 276 -13.00 -4.99 1.21
N GLY A 277 -12.81 -3.93 0.41
CA GLY A 277 -13.90 -3.09 -0.08
C GLY A 277 -14.43 -2.07 0.94
N SER A 278 -13.84 -1.98 2.14
CA SER A 278 -14.23 -0.96 3.14
C SER A 278 -13.63 0.42 2.90
N LEU A 279 -12.69 0.54 1.96
CA LEU A 279 -12.12 1.81 1.51
C LEU A 279 -12.72 2.25 0.18
N ASP A 280 -12.90 3.55 0.02
CA ASP A 280 -12.98 4.17 -1.29
C ASP A 280 -11.65 3.97 -2.05
N PRO A 281 -11.68 3.46 -3.28
CA PRO A 281 -10.45 3.12 -4.00
C PRO A 281 -9.67 4.33 -4.49
N TYR A 282 -10.13 5.57 -4.31
CA TYR A 282 -9.47 6.79 -4.80
C TYR A 282 -8.93 7.67 -3.68
N THR A 283 -9.71 7.82 -2.63
CA THR A 283 -9.43 8.75 -1.54
C THR A 283 -8.87 8.05 -0.31
N GLY A 284 -9.05 6.73 -0.20
CA GLY A 284 -8.78 5.96 1.02
C GLY A 284 -9.81 6.26 2.11
N GLU A 285 -10.94 6.90 1.78
CA GLU A 285 -11.99 7.14 2.77
C GLU A 285 -12.63 5.84 3.24
N LEU A 286 -12.82 5.77 4.54
CA LEU A 286 -13.48 4.67 5.20
C LEU A 286 -14.99 4.80 4.99
N LYS A 287 -15.62 3.79 4.41
CA LYS A 287 -17.07 3.77 4.22
C LYS A 287 -17.78 3.73 5.58
N GLU A 288 -18.70 4.66 5.79
CA GLU A 288 -19.31 4.93 7.09
C GLU A 288 -19.98 3.69 7.70
N GLU A 289 -20.61 2.85 6.89
CA GLU A 289 -21.29 1.63 7.33
C GLU A 289 -20.37 0.63 8.06
N HIS A 290 -19.06 0.67 7.79
CA HIS A 290 -18.10 -0.21 8.43
C HIS A 290 -17.50 0.39 9.71
N PHE A 291 -17.51 1.71 9.89
CA PHE A 291 -16.71 2.40 10.91
C PHE A 291 -17.50 3.26 11.91
N LYS A 292 -18.82 3.40 11.75
CA LYS A 292 -19.65 4.25 12.63
C LYS A 292 -19.46 3.99 14.13
N ASP A 293 -19.20 2.75 14.53
CA ASP A 293 -19.05 2.31 15.92
C ASP A 293 -17.60 1.88 16.24
N PHE A 294 -16.67 2.05 15.31
CA PHE A 294 -15.27 1.65 15.49
C PHE A 294 -14.50 2.69 16.29
N LYS A 295 -13.86 2.28 17.38
CA LYS A 295 -13.06 3.13 18.26
C LYS A 295 -11.75 2.45 18.62
N ILE A 296 -10.71 3.26 18.69
CA ILE A 296 -9.39 2.93 19.21
C ILE A 296 -9.33 3.53 20.60
N GLU A 297 -9.30 2.67 21.61
CA GLU A 297 -9.17 3.04 23.01
C GLU A 297 -7.84 2.48 23.48
N LEU A 298 -6.94 3.35 23.99
CA LEU A 298 -5.66 2.94 24.55
C LEU A 298 -5.82 2.77 26.05
N ASP A 299 -5.69 1.52 26.53
CA ASP A 299 -5.65 1.18 27.95
C ASP A 299 -4.38 1.67 28.66
#